data_AF-A0A0B6Z4G2-F1
#
_entry.id   AF-A0A0B6Z4G2-F1
#
_cell.length_a   1.000
_cell.length_b   1.000
_cell.length_c   1.000
_cell.angle_alpha   90.00
_cell.angle_beta   90.00
_cell.angle_gamma   90.00
#
_symmetry.space_group_name_H-M   'P 1'
#
loop_
_entity.id
_entity.type
_entity.pdbx_description
1 polymer ?
#
loop_
_entity_poly.entity_id
_entity_poly.type
_entity_poly.pdbx_seq_one_letter_code
_entity_poly.pdbx_strand_id
1 'polypeptide(L)'
;SENFVSLSQASMRDLISRDSFCASEIDIFKAVSSWADHNKGQDPTPILEAVRLQLMGMHELLHVVRDTGLVSSDAILDAIRVQTESKDMDLKYRGYLV
;
A
#
# COMPACT_ATOMS: atom_id res chain seq x y z
N SER A 1 -5.32 12.26 10.28
CA SER A 1 -4.01 12.41 10.95
C SER A 1 -3.05 13.12 10.03
N GLU A 2 -2.74 14.39 10.30
CA GLU A 2 -2.01 15.29 9.39
C GLU A 2 -0.47 15.10 9.39
N ASN A 3 0.07 14.32 10.34
CA ASN A 3 1.53 14.11 10.46
C ASN A 3 2.15 13.11 9.47
N PHE A 4 1.37 12.30 8.77
CA PHE A 4 1.94 11.31 7.84
C PHE A 4 2.44 11.94 6.54
N VAL A 5 1.82 13.05 6.16
CA VAL A 5 2.04 13.75 4.89
C VAL A 5 3.34 14.57 4.91
N SER A 6 3.78 14.98 6.11
CA SER A 6 5.04 15.72 6.33
C SER A 6 6.27 14.82 6.50
N LEU A 7 6.09 13.50 6.56
CA LEU A 7 7.20 12.55 6.65
C LEU A 7 7.97 12.49 5.32
N SER A 8 9.27 12.21 5.38
CA SER A 8 10.05 11.95 4.17
C SER A 8 9.67 10.60 3.54
N GLN A 9 9.88 10.44 2.23
CA GLN A 9 9.66 9.17 1.50
C GLN A 9 10.29 7.97 2.21
N ALA A 10 11.53 8.14 2.68
CA ALA A 10 12.26 7.10 3.39
C ALA A 10 11.61 6.74 4.73
N SER A 11 11.16 7.75 5.49
CA SER A 11 10.46 7.54 6.76
C SER A 11 9.13 6.81 6.57
N MET A 12 8.38 7.16 5.52
CA MET A 12 7.10 6.52 5.22
C MET A 12 7.31 5.06 4.79
N ARG A 13 8.29 4.81 3.92
CA ARG A 13 8.69 3.45 3.53
C ARG A 13 9.12 2.64 4.74
N ASP A 14 10.00 3.16 5.60
CA ASP A 14 10.51 2.43 6.76
C ASP A 14 9.39 2.07 7.74
N LEU A 15 8.46 3.01 7.95
CA LEU A 15 7.25 2.77 8.73
C LEU A 15 6.45 1.60 8.14
N ILE A 16 6.15 1.64 6.84
CA ILE A 16 5.39 0.60 6.14
C ILE A 16 6.19 -0.71 6.12
N SER A 17 7.51 -0.69 6.08
CA SER A 17 8.30 -1.92 6.12
C SER A 17 8.29 -2.59 7.50
N ARG A 18 8.13 -1.82 8.58
CA ARG A 18 8.29 -2.28 9.97
C ARG A 18 7.15 -3.15 10.52
N ASP A 19 6.07 -3.35 9.77
CA ASP A 19 4.93 -4.21 10.15
C ASP A 19 4.29 -3.89 11.53
N SER A 20 4.75 -2.81 12.20
CA SER A 20 4.49 -2.53 13.62
C SER A 20 3.15 -1.85 13.86
N PHE A 21 2.32 -1.72 12.84
CA PHE A 21 1.03 -1.07 12.93
C PHE A 21 -0.08 -2.03 12.47
N CYS A 22 -1.14 -2.11 13.27
CA CYS A 22 -2.35 -2.85 12.95
C CYS A 22 -3.28 -1.96 12.11
N ALA A 23 -2.89 -1.71 10.86
CA ALA A 23 -3.72 -0.97 9.90
C ALA A 23 -3.99 -1.82 8.67
N SER A 24 -5.19 -1.71 8.12
CA SER A 24 -5.56 -2.34 6.86
C SER A 24 -4.72 -1.76 5.73
N GLU A 25 -4.35 -2.59 4.75
CA GLU A 25 -3.51 -2.13 3.62
C GLU A 25 -4.17 -1.00 2.82
N ILE A 26 -5.50 -0.90 2.84
CA ILE A 26 -6.18 0.29 2.30
C ILE A 26 -5.86 1.58 3.05
N ASP A 27 -5.87 1.57 4.38
CA ASP A 27 -5.57 2.78 5.16
C ASP A 27 -4.14 3.23 4.92
N ILE A 28 -3.23 2.27 4.77
CA ILE A 28 -1.85 2.53 4.35
C ILE A 28 -1.84 3.16 2.96
N PHE A 29 -2.51 2.54 1.99
CA PHE A 29 -2.54 3.05 0.61
C PHE A 29 -3.13 4.46 0.53
N LYS A 30 -4.23 4.73 1.26
CA LYS A 30 -4.83 6.06 1.37
C LYS A 30 -3.84 7.07 1.96
N ALA A 31 -3.09 6.68 2.99
CA ALA A 31 -2.04 7.54 3.56
C ALA A 31 -0.95 7.84 2.53
N VAL A 32 -0.46 6.82 1.80
CA VAL A 32 0.54 6.98 0.72
C VAL A 32 0.01 7.86 -0.39
N SER A 33 -1.27 7.69 -0.78
CA SER A 33 -1.89 8.52 -1.80
C SER A 33 -2.00 9.98 -1.36
N SER A 34 -2.42 10.23 -0.11
CA SER A 34 -2.46 11.58 0.44
C SER A 34 -1.07 12.20 0.54
N TRP A 35 -0.06 11.39 0.86
CA TRP A 35 1.34 11.81 0.91
C TRP A 35 1.87 12.16 -0.48
N ALA A 36 1.59 11.34 -1.49
CA ALA A 36 1.98 11.58 -2.87
C ALA A 36 1.28 12.81 -3.47
N ASP A 37 0.02 13.05 -3.12
CA ASP A 37 -0.72 14.24 -3.54
C ASP A 37 -0.15 15.54 -2.94
N HIS A 38 0.38 15.51 -1.72
CA HIS A 38 1.07 16.66 -1.14
C HIS A 38 2.52 16.80 -1.62
N ASN A 39 3.18 15.68 -1.90
CA ASN A 39 4.56 15.63 -2.35
C ASN A 39 4.62 15.39 -3.88
N LYS A 40 3.83 16.11 -4.67
CA LYS A 40 3.83 16.00 -6.15
C LYS A 40 5.22 16.37 -6.69
N GLY A 41 6.04 15.35 -6.96
CA GLY A 41 7.43 15.51 -7.36
C GLY A 41 8.38 14.50 -6.72
N GLN A 42 7.97 13.81 -5.65
CA GLN A 42 8.68 12.62 -5.15
C GLN A 42 8.12 11.34 -5.76
N ASP A 43 8.99 10.36 -5.94
CA ASP A 43 8.67 9.09 -6.57
C ASP A 43 8.04 8.14 -5.52
N PRO A 44 6.74 7.79 -5.63
CA PRO A 44 6.06 6.96 -4.66
C PRO A 44 6.33 5.46 -4.86
N THR A 45 7.01 5.06 -5.95
CA THR A 45 7.30 3.66 -6.29
C THR A 45 7.86 2.84 -5.13
N PRO A 46 8.93 3.26 -4.42
CA PRO A 46 9.49 2.45 -3.32
C PRO A 46 8.58 2.37 -2.09
N ILE A 47 7.63 3.28 -1.94
CA ILE A 47 6.62 3.22 -0.89
C ILE A 47 5.53 2.23 -1.31
N LEU A 48 5.09 2.30 -2.56
CA LEU A 48 4.10 1.39 -3.15
C LEU A 48 4.57 -0.06 -3.16
N GLU A 49 5.86 -0.31 -3.43
CA GLU A 49 6.44 -1.66 -3.31
C GLU A 49 6.42 -2.20 -1.87
N ALA A 50 6.42 -1.33 -0.86
CA ALA A 50 6.27 -1.73 0.53
C ALA A 50 4.81 -2.00 0.93
N VAL A 51 3.84 -1.47 0.16
CA VAL A 51 2.41 -1.71 0.33
C VAL A 51 2.04 -3.04 -0.33
N ARG A 52 1.41 -3.93 0.43
CA ARG A 52 0.99 -5.25 -0.02
C ARG A 52 -0.38 -5.14 -0.69
N LEU A 53 -0.41 -4.68 -1.93
CA LEU A 53 -1.63 -4.56 -2.74
C LEU A 53 -2.46 -5.86 -2.79
N GLN A 54 -1.79 -7.02 -2.76
CA GLN A 54 -2.37 -8.36 -2.71
C GLN A 54 -3.30 -8.61 -1.49
N LEU A 55 -3.13 -7.86 -0.40
CA LEU A 55 -3.96 -7.92 0.81
C LEU A 55 -5.16 -6.94 0.75
N MET A 56 -5.26 -6.10 -0.29
CA MET A 56 -6.39 -5.21 -0.49
C MET A 56 -7.52 -5.93 -1.24
N GLY A 57 -8.77 -5.56 -0.95
CA GLY A 57 -9.91 -6.10 -1.67
C GLY A 57 -9.92 -5.67 -3.15
N MET A 58 -10.36 -6.56 -4.04
CA MET A 58 -10.45 -6.29 -5.49
C MET A 58 -11.22 -5.00 -5.82
N HIS A 59 -12.29 -4.71 -5.07
CA HIS A 59 -13.05 -3.47 -5.23
C HIS A 59 -12.15 -2.24 -4.99
N GLU A 60 -11.28 -2.29 -4.00
CA GLU A 60 -10.44 -1.17 -3.59
C GLU A 60 -9.26 -0.98 -4.53
N LEU A 61 -8.70 -2.07 -5.05
CA LEU A 61 -7.71 -2.01 -6.13
C LEU A 61 -8.28 -1.34 -7.39
N LEU A 62 -9.54 -1.64 -7.74
CA LEU A 62 -10.15 -1.11 -8.96
C LEU A 62 -10.75 0.29 -8.80
N HIS A 63 -11.28 0.65 -7.62
CA HIS A 63 -11.91 1.96 -7.37
C HIS A 63 -10.99 2.96 -6.69
N VAL A 64 -10.07 2.54 -5.82
CA VAL A 64 -9.20 3.45 -5.05
C VAL A 64 -7.82 3.52 -5.70
N VAL A 65 -7.17 2.38 -5.89
CA VAL A 65 -5.80 2.32 -6.39
C VAL A 65 -5.72 2.79 -7.85
N ARG A 66 -6.69 2.37 -8.68
CA ARG A 66 -6.78 2.81 -10.07
C ARG A 66 -7.10 4.31 -10.23
N ASP A 67 -7.98 4.84 -9.38
CA ASP A 67 -8.44 6.25 -9.47
C ASP A 67 -7.33 7.23 -9.09
N THR A 68 -6.47 6.84 -8.14
CA THR A 68 -5.31 7.66 -7.73
C THR A 68 -4.22 7.77 -8.80
N GLY A 69 -4.19 6.86 -9.78
CA GLY A 69 -3.18 6.85 -10.85
C GLY A 69 -1.74 6.59 -10.38
N LEU A 70 -1.56 6.19 -9.11
CA LEU A 70 -0.25 5.96 -8.49
C LEU A 70 0.33 4.60 -8.85
N VAL A 71 -0.52 3.63 -9.18
CA VAL A 71 -0.13 2.24 -9.45
C VAL A 71 -0.55 1.88 -10.87
N SER A 72 0.36 1.19 -11.57
CA SER A 72 0.08 0.74 -12.93
C SER A 72 -0.98 -0.36 -12.94
N SER A 73 -1.78 -0.43 -14.01
CA SER A 73 -2.80 -1.47 -14.17
C SER A 73 -2.20 -2.88 -14.13
N ASP A 74 -0.95 -3.03 -14.58
CA ASP A 74 -0.20 -4.29 -14.51
C ASP A 74 0.07 -4.73 -13.06
N ALA A 75 0.50 -3.80 -12.20
CA ALA A 75 0.72 -4.08 -10.78
C ALA A 75 -0.58 -4.39 -10.02
N ILE A 76 -1.71 -3.80 -10.44
CA ILE A 76 -3.03 -4.15 -9.91
C ILE A 76 -3.39 -5.59 -10.31
N LEU A 77 -3.18 -5.97 -11.58
CA LEU A 77 -3.43 -7.32 -12.06
C LEU A 77 -2.53 -8.35 -11.39
N ASP A 78 -1.25 -8.02 -11.17
CA ASP A 78 -0.30 -8.86 -10.44
C ASP A 78 -0.76 -9.08 -9.00
N ALA A 79 -1.20 -8.03 -8.30
CA ALA A 79 -1.75 -8.15 -6.96
C ALA A 79 -3.00 -9.06 -6.89
N ILE A 80 -3.91 -8.94 -7.86
CA ILE A 80 -5.11 -9.81 -7.97
C ILE A 80 -4.70 -11.26 -8.25
N ARG A 81 -3.72 -11.45 -9.13
CA ARG A 81 -3.18 -12.77 -9.46
C ARG A 81 -2.58 -13.43 -8.22
N VAL A 82 -1.74 -12.72 -7.47
CA VAL A 82 -1.17 -13.22 -6.22
C VAL A 82 -2.26 -13.50 -5.19
N GLN A 83 -3.28 -12.65 -5.05
CA GLN A 83 -4.43 -12.93 -4.18
C GLN A 83 -5.20 -14.19 -4.57
N THR A 84 -5.26 -14.51 -5.87
CA THR A 84 -5.97 -15.69 -6.39
C THR A 84 -5.11 -16.96 -6.31
N GLU A 85 -3.80 -16.85 -6.51
CA GLU A 85 -2.85 -17.97 -6.44
C GLU A 85 -2.43 -18.30 -5.00
N SER A 86 -2.28 -17.30 -4.13
CA SER A 86 -2.00 -17.47 -2.71
C SER A 86 -3.28 -17.79 -1.96
N LYS A 87 -3.39 -19.02 -1.43
CA LYS A 87 -4.39 -19.32 -0.42
C LYS A 87 -4.14 -18.39 0.77
N ASP A 88 -5.20 -17.77 1.30
CA ASP A 88 -5.25 -16.77 2.39
C ASP A 88 -4.23 -16.96 3.54
N MET A 89 -3.77 -18.19 3.77
CA MET A 89 -2.80 -18.60 4.79
C MET A 89 -1.33 -18.20 4.50
N ASP A 90 -0.96 -17.92 3.24
CA ASP A 90 0.41 -17.47 2.85
C ASP A 90 0.54 -15.94 2.80
N LEU A 91 -0.58 -15.22 2.90
CA LEU A 91 -0.58 -13.77 2.93
C LEU A 91 -0.07 -13.32 4.31
N LYS A 92 1.11 -12.69 4.32
CA LYS A 92 1.70 -12.10 5.53
C LYS A 92 0.86 -10.91 5.99
N TYR A 93 -0.20 -11.18 6.73
CA TYR A 93 -0.97 -10.16 7.43
C TYR A 93 -0.09 -9.42 8.43
N ARG A 94 -0.30 -8.11 8.53
CA ARG A 94 0.45 -7.30 9.50
C ARG A 94 0.06 -7.65 10.92
N GLY A 95 1.03 -7.69 11.82
CA GLY A 95 0.76 -7.89 13.25
C GLY A 95 0.55 -9.34 13.68
N TYR A 96 1.06 -10.32 12.93
CA TYR A 96 1.18 -11.69 13.44
C TYR A 96 2.27 -11.73 14.52
N LEU A 97 1.87 -11.51 15.78
CA LEU A 97 2.67 -11.86 16.95
C LEU A 97 2.88 -13.37 16.93
N VAL A 98 4.10 -13.81 16.62
CA VAL A 98 4.60 -15.13 17.06
C VAL A 98 5.09 -15.03 18.49
#